data_AF-A0A914K1S4-F1
#
_entry.id   AF-A0A914K1S4-F1
#
_cell.length_a   1.000
_cell.length_b   1.000
_cell.length_c   1.000
_cell.angle_alpha   90.00
_cell.angle_beta   90.00
_cell.angle_gamma   90.00
#
_symmetry.space_group_name_H-M   'P 1'
#
loop_
_entity.id
_entity.type
_entity.pdbx_description
1 polymer ?
#
loop_
_entity_poly.entity_id
_entity_poly.type
_entity_poly.pdbx_seq_one_letter_code
_entity_poly.pdbx_strand_id
1 'polypeptide(L)'
;MSSNRKTEAETFLNLLILGESGVGKSTLINSIANYFTYNSFEDAKGQKPVCMIPASFLMRDSDFNTYTVTIGEPVNDELTQSPRTYNFRHPQCQINFINVSGIGDPRGIVHDRENIKAMLDTVSVFKEIHAICILLKSTDTKLTPDYRLYLDALFLHLHQNAIPNVVFVFTNSQATDFVPENAEVVLKAYL
;
A
#
# COMPACT_ATOMS: atom_id res chain seq x y z
N MET A 1 -0.90 -32.65 -35.20
CA MET A 1 -1.83 -32.54 -34.06
C MET A 1 -1.58 -31.21 -33.37
N SER A 2 -2.35 -30.20 -33.75
CA SER A 2 -2.24 -28.84 -33.24
C SER A 2 -2.93 -28.79 -31.87
N SER A 3 -2.14 -28.75 -30.78
CA SER A 3 -2.67 -28.64 -29.42
C SER A 3 -3.31 -27.28 -29.23
N ASN A 4 -4.64 -27.29 -29.18
CA ASN A 4 -5.48 -26.14 -28.91
C ASN A 4 -5.38 -25.83 -27.41
N ARG A 5 -4.35 -25.08 -26.99
CA ARG A 5 -4.29 -24.53 -25.62
C ARG A 5 -5.38 -23.47 -25.53
N LYS A 6 -6.52 -23.82 -24.93
CA LYS A 6 -7.39 -22.82 -24.30
C LYS A 6 -6.50 -22.06 -23.31
N THR A 7 -6.21 -20.80 -23.59
CA THR A 7 -5.62 -19.89 -22.62
C THR A 7 -6.62 -19.81 -21.46
N GLU A 8 -6.30 -20.42 -20.32
CA GLU A 8 -7.02 -20.11 -19.10
C GLU A 8 -6.96 -18.58 -18.92
N ALA A 9 -8.10 -17.95 -18.66
CA ALA A 9 -8.14 -16.52 -18.46
C ALA A 9 -7.21 -16.19 -17.30
N GLU A 10 -6.22 -15.31 -17.52
CA GLU A 10 -5.34 -14.89 -16.45
C GLU A 10 -6.17 -14.21 -15.36
N THR A 11 -6.07 -14.72 -14.13
CA THR A 11 -6.70 -14.11 -12.96
C THR A 11 -5.86 -12.92 -12.52
N PHE A 12 -6.48 -11.75 -12.38
CA PHE A 12 -5.84 -10.53 -11.90
C PHE A 12 -6.37 -10.16 -10.52
N LEU A 13 -5.50 -9.65 -9.65
CA LEU A 13 -5.85 -9.02 -8.39
C LEU A 13 -5.33 -7.58 -8.39
N ASN A 14 -6.23 -6.61 -8.43
CA ASN A 14 -5.89 -5.18 -8.49
C ASN A 14 -6.09 -4.57 -7.11
N LEU A 15 -4.99 -4.17 -6.47
CA LEU A 15 -4.96 -3.66 -5.10
C LEU A 15 -4.52 -2.18 -5.13
N LEU A 16 -5.43 -1.28 -4.77
CA LEU A 16 -5.14 0.15 -4.64
C LEU A 16 -4.56 0.42 -3.25
N ILE A 17 -3.36 0.99 -3.17
CA ILE A 17 -2.64 1.24 -1.91
C ILE A 17 -2.57 2.75 -1.66
N LEU A 18 -3.21 3.18 -0.57
CA LEU A 18 -3.37 4.58 -0.17
C LEU A 18 -2.83 4.80 1.24
N GLY A 19 -2.39 6.02 1.53
CA GLY A 19 -2.00 6.46 2.87
C GLY A 19 -1.01 7.62 2.83
N GLU A 20 -0.77 8.28 3.97
CA GLU A 20 0.17 9.40 4.07
C GLU A 20 1.60 9.01 3.66
N SER A 21 2.44 10.01 3.37
CA SER A 21 3.87 9.78 3.19
C SER A 21 4.50 9.17 4.46
N GLY A 22 5.40 8.20 4.30
CA GLY A 22 6.05 7.53 5.43
C GLY A 22 5.16 6.60 6.26
N VAL A 23 3.91 6.33 5.85
CA VAL A 23 3.02 5.36 6.54
C VAL A 23 3.42 3.90 6.32
N GLY A 24 4.32 3.61 5.37
CA GLY A 24 4.80 2.24 5.11
C GLY A 24 4.22 1.53 3.88
N LYS A 25 3.63 2.25 2.91
CA LYS A 25 3.09 1.67 1.66
C LYS A 25 4.10 0.78 0.91
N SER A 26 5.30 1.31 0.63
CA SER A 26 6.36 0.55 -0.07
C SER A 26 6.80 -0.67 0.73
N THR A 27 6.91 -0.52 2.07
CA THR A 27 7.23 -1.63 2.98
C THR A 27 6.17 -2.72 2.89
N LEU A 28 4.87 -2.38 2.94
CA LEU A 28 3.78 -3.35 2.82
C LEU A 28 3.84 -4.12 1.48
N ILE A 29 4.01 -3.42 0.36
CA ILE A 29 4.08 -4.05 -0.97
C ILE A 29 5.27 -5.03 -1.04
N ASN A 30 6.45 -4.61 -0.56
CA ASN A 30 7.61 -5.50 -0.49
C ASN A 30 7.37 -6.68 0.46
N SER A 31 6.75 -6.46 1.62
CA SER A 31 6.44 -7.54 2.58
C SER A 31 5.52 -8.58 1.96
N ILE A 32 4.46 -8.17 1.24
CA ILE A 32 3.56 -9.10 0.54
C ILE A 32 4.32 -9.88 -0.54
N ALA A 33 5.16 -9.20 -1.34
CA ALA A 33 5.94 -9.87 -2.38
C ALA A 33 6.91 -10.90 -1.81
N ASN A 34 7.61 -10.58 -0.71
CA ASN A 34 8.50 -11.52 -0.03
C ASN A 34 7.73 -12.69 0.58
N TYR A 35 6.59 -12.42 1.24
CA TYR A 35 5.74 -13.46 1.83
C TYR A 35 5.27 -14.49 0.79
N PHE A 36 4.90 -14.04 -0.41
CA PHE A 36 4.49 -14.95 -1.49
C PHE A 36 5.64 -15.59 -2.26
N THR A 37 6.87 -15.13 -2.08
CA THR A 37 8.04 -15.68 -2.79
C THR A 37 8.65 -16.88 -2.06
N TYR A 38 8.67 -16.86 -0.73
CA TYR A 38 9.30 -17.88 0.08
C TYR A 38 8.27 -18.69 0.86
N ASN A 39 8.43 -20.02 0.87
CA ASN A 39 7.47 -20.92 1.52
C ASN A 39 7.55 -20.85 3.06
N SER A 40 8.71 -20.45 3.60
CA SER A 40 8.93 -20.32 5.04
C SER A 40 9.96 -19.24 5.34
N PHE A 41 10.03 -18.81 6.60
CA PHE A 41 11.05 -17.88 7.06
C PHE A 41 12.47 -18.46 6.92
N GLU A 42 12.64 -19.75 7.22
CA GLU A 42 13.96 -20.40 7.06
C GLU A 42 14.40 -20.45 5.60
N ASP A 43 13.48 -20.65 4.65
CA ASP A 43 13.80 -20.61 3.22
C ASP A 43 14.17 -19.19 2.76
N ALA A 44 13.54 -18.17 3.34
CA ALA A 44 13.84 -16.76 3.05
C ALA A 44 15.19 -16.32 3.65
N LYS A 45 15.62 -16.97 4.73
CA LYS A 45 16.83 -16.60 5.47
C LYS A 45 18.07 -16.77 4.60
N GLY A 46 18.85 -15.70 4.46
CA GLY A 46 20.06 -15.68 3.63
C GLY A 46 19.80 -15.50 2.13
N GLN A 47 18.53 -15.42 1.69
CA GLN A 47 18.18 -15.03 0.33
C GLN A 47 18.16 -13.50 0.18
N LYS A 48 18.33 -13.02 -1.06
CA LYS A 48 18.16 -11.60 -1.36
C LYS A 48 16.67 -11.25 -1.34
N PRO A 49 16.21 -10.27 -0.53
CA PRO A 49 14.81 -9.88 -0.49
C PRO A 49 14.28 -9.44 -1.85
N VAL A 50 13.03 -9.78 -2.14
CA VAL A 50 12.31 -9.25 -3.30
C VAL A 50 12.05 -7.76 -3.07
N CYS A 51 12.50 -6.93 -4.00
CA CYS A 51 12.34 -5.48 -3.97
C CYS A 51 11.44 -5.04 -5.13
N MET A 52 10.16 -4.78 -4.83
CA MET A 52 9.22 -4.21 -5.79
C MET A 52 9.38 -2.69 -5.87
N ILE A 53 9.57 -2.06 -4.72
CA ILE A 53 9.69 -0.61 -4.55
C ILE A 53 10.81 -0.34 -3.53
N PRO A 54 11.79 0.51 -3.83
CA PRO A 54 12.79 0.85 -2.82
C PRO A 54 12.16 1.44 -1.56
N ALA A 55 12.67 1.04 -0.41
CA ALA A 55 12.13 1.42 0.89
C ALA A 55 13.26 1.53 1.93
N SER A 56 13.14 2.51 2.81
CA SER A 56 14.02 2.67 3.96
C SER A 56 13.17 2.99 5.20
N PHE A 57 13.39 2.27 6.29
CA PHE A 57 12.65 2.45 7.53
C PHE A 57 13.49 2.07 8.75
N LEU A 58 13.11 2.60 9.91
CA LEU A 58 13.74 2.27 11.18
C LEU A 58 13.08 1.04 11.79
N MET A 59 13.91 0.14 12.30
CA MET A 59 13.49 -1.04 13.05
C MET A 59 14.22 -1.06 14.38
N ARG A 60 13.53 -1.47 15.44
CA ARG A 60 14.10 -1.66 16.78
C ARG A 60 14.09 -3.13 17.15
N ASP A 61 15.21 -3.63 17.64
CA ASP A 61 15.32 -5.00 18.14
C ASP A 61 14.87 -5.13 19.61
N SER A 62 14.99 -6.33 20.17
CA SER A 62 14.67 -6.62 21.57
C SER A 62 15.56 -5.90 22.58
N ASP A 63 16.76 -5.48 22.17
CA ASP A 63 17.78 -4.84 23.00
C ASP A 63 17.72 -3.30 22.87
N PHE A 64 16.63 -2.77 22.29
CA PHE A 64 16.38 -1.36 22.02
C PHE A 64 17.35 -0.69 21.03
N ASN A 65 18.17 -1.47 20.33
CA ASN A 65 19.03 -0.93 19.28
C ASN A 65 18.17 -0.59 18.06
N THR A 66 18.43 0.57 17.47
CA THR A 66 17.70 1.05 16.29
C THR A 66 18.57 0.91 15.06
N TYR A 67 18.04 0.27 14.03
CA TYR A 67 18.72 0.04 12.75
C TYR A 67 17.91 0.63 11.61
N THR A 68 18.61 1.15 10.61
CA THR A 68 17.98 1.51 9.34
C THR A 68 18.00 0.30 8.43
N VAL A 69 16.82 -0.18 8.05
CA VAL A 69 16.66 -1.23 7.04
C VAL A 69 16.42 -0.55 5.70
N THR A 70 17.26 -0.87 4.72
CA THR A 70 17.13 -0.37 3.35
C THR A 70 16.99 -1.54 2.39
N ILE A 71 15.98 -1.48 1.53
CA ILE A 71 15.69 -2.47 0.49
C ILE A 71 15.71 -1.75 -0.86
N GLY A 72 16.51 -2.26 -1.79
CA GLY A 72 16.70 -1.65 -3.11
C GLY A 72 17.59 -0.41 -3.08
N GLU A 73 17.86 0.13 -4.26
CA GLU A 73 18.59 1.39 -4.41
C GLU A 73 17.60 2.57 -4.40
N PRO A 74 17.90 3.67 -3.68
CA PRO A 74 17.05 4.85 -3.72
C PRO A 74 16.97 5.36 -5.15
N VAL A 75 15.77 5.39 -5.71
CA VAL A 75 15.52 6.11 -6.96
C VAL A 75 15.25 7.56 -6.57
N ASN A 76 15.88 8.50 -7.27
CA ASN A 76 15.59 9.95 -7.17
C ASN A 76 14.19 10.25 -7.77
N ASP A 77 13.17 9.62 -7.21
CA ASP A 77 11.79 9.65 -7.71
C ASP A 77 10.86 10.43 -6.79
N GLU A 78 11.44 11.29 -5.95
CA GLU A 78 10.72 12.24 -5.09
C GLU A 78 9.86 13.25 -5.89
N LEU A 79 9.88 13.20 -7.22
CA LEU A 79 9.31 14.21 -8.11
C LEU A 79 8.13 13.75 -8.99
N THR A 80 7.76 12.46 -9.01
CA THR A 80 6.60 12.03 -9.81
C THR A 80 5.42 11.60 -8.92
N GLN A 81 4.49 12.54 -8.69
CA GLN A 81 3.24 12.31 -7.94
C GLN A 81 2.19 11.47 -8.69
N SER A 82 2.57 10.86 -9.82
CA SER A 82 1.67 10.00 -10.58
C SER A 82 1.56 8.63 -9.89
N PRO A 83 0.35 8.08 -9.74
CA PRO A 83 0.17 6.70 -9.33
C PRO A 83 0.98 5.72 -10.18
N ARG A 84 1.53 4.68 -9.56
CA ARG A 84 2.35 3.67 -10.23
C ARG A 84 1.81 2.28 -9.97
N THR A 85 1.81 1.45 -11.00
CA THR A 85 1.41 0.06 -10.89
C THR A 85 2.64 -0.84 -10.85
N TYR A 86 2.73 -1.69 -9.84
CA TYR A 86 3.78 -2.70 -9.68
C TYR A 86 3.16 -4.08 -9.85
N ASN A 87 3.63 -4.83 -10.86
CA ASN A 87 3.08 -6.15 -11.20
C ASN A 87 3.91 -7.25 -10.53
N PHE A 88 3.29 -8.02 -9.65
CA PHE A 88 3.89 -9.20 -9.02
C PHE A 88 3.22 -10.46 -9.58
N ARG A 89 4.03 -11.41 -10.06
CA ARG A 89 3.51 -12.69 -10.57
C ARG A 89 3.48 -13.73 -9.46
N HIS A 90 2.27 -14.06 -9.00
CA HIS A 90 2.02 -15.23 -8.15
C HIS A 90 1.75 -16.45 -9.06
N PRO A 91 1.99 -17.71 -8.61
CA PRO A 91 1.71 -18.90 -9.41
C PRO A 91 0.25 -18.99 -9.90
N GLN A 92 -0.70 -18.48 -9.11
CA GLN A 92 -2.14 -18.57 -9.41
C GLN A 92 -2.74 -17.33 -10.10
N CYS A 93 -2.09 -16.17 -10.00
CA CYS A 93 -2.64 -14.91 -10.50
C CYS A 93 -1.55 -13.84 -10.69
N GLN A 94 -1.90 -12.77 -11.39
CA GLN A 94 -1.10 -11.55 -11.42
C GLN A 94 -1.66 -10.54 -10.41
N ILE A 95 -0.81 -10.06 -9.50
CA ILE A 95 -1.17 -9.03 -8.52
C ILE A 95 -0.65 -7.69 -9.03
N ASN A 96 -1.53 -6.71 -9.14
CA ASN A 96 -1.23 -5.35 -9.56
C ASN A 96 -1.37 -4.44 -8.33
N PHE A 97 -0.25 -4.01 -7.77
CA PHE A 97 -0.23 -3.01 -6.70
C PHE A 97 -0.25 -1.61 -7.31
N ILE A 98 -1.38 -0.92 -7.19
CA ILE A 98 -1.56 0.45 -7.65
C ILE A 98 -1.20 1.36 -6.47
N ASN A 99 0.04 1.82 -6.45
CA ASN A 99 0.56 2.68 -5.38
C ASN A 99 0.37 4.15 -5.76
N VAL A 100 -0.38 4.88 -4.94
CA VAL A 100 -0.50 6.33 -5.04
C VAL A 100 0.53 6.94 -4.08
N SER A 101 1.33 7.90 -4.56
CA SER A 101 2.29 8.62 -3.71
C SER A 101 1.60 9.26 -2.51
N GLY A 102 2.36 9.44 -1.41
CA GLY A 102 1.81 9.82 -0.11
C GLY A 102 0.81 10.98 -0.13
N ILE A 103 -0.30 10.78 0.57
CA ILE A 103 -1.33 11.79 0.83
C ILE A 103 -0.83 12.79 1.86
N GLY A 104 -1.34 14.03 1.81
CA GLY A 104 -0.89 15.09 2.71
C GLY A 104 0.37 15.75 2.19
N ASP A 105 0.35 16.11 0.91
CA ASP A 105 1.42 16.88 0.33
C ASP A 105 1.55 18.22 1.07
N PRO A 106 2.74 18.63 1.52
CA PRO A 106 2.92 19.92 2.18
C PRO A 106 2.52 21.12 1.31
N ARG A 107 2.25 20.92 0.01
CA ARG A 107 1.76 21.92 -0.94
C ARG A 107 0.23 22.09 -0.95
N GLY A 108 -0.52 21.28 -0.17
CA GLY A 108 -1.93 21.52 0.19
C GLY A 108 -3.01 20.97 -0.75
N ILE A 109 -4.26 21.34 -0.47
CA ILE A 109 -5.51 20.73 -0.97
C ILE A 109 -5.69 20.70 -2.50
N VAL A 110 -5.09 21.64 -3.24
CA VAL A 110 -5.18 21.67 -4.71
C VAL A 110 -4.46 20.45 -5.29
N HIS A 111 -3.33 20.10 -4.69
CA HIS A 111 -2.52 18.98 -5.13
C HIS A 111 -3.16 17.63 -4.77
N ASP A 112 -3.86 17.55 -3.64
CA ASP A 112 -4.65 16.37 -3.28
C ASP A 112 -5.76 16.08 -4.30
N ARG A 113 -6.40 17.12 -4.88
CA ARG A 113 -7.39 16.95 -5.95
C ARG A 113 -6.78 16.40 -7.23
N GLU A 114 -5.60 16.89 -7.61
CA GLU A 114 -4.86 16.38 -8.77
C GLU A 114 -4.44 14.92 -8.54
N ASN A 115 -3.99 14.59 -7.32
CA ASN A 115 -3.62 13.23 -6.93
C ASN A 115 -4.83 12.28 -6.96
N ILE A 116 -5.99 12.70 -6.44
CA ILE A 116 -7.23 11.93 -6.51
C ILE A 116 -7.63 11.71 -7.97
N LYS A 117 -7.58 12.76 -8.80
CA LYS A 117 -7.89 12.63 -10.22
C LYS A 117 -6.95 11.66 -10.93
N ALA A 118 -5.64 11.81 -10.75
CA ALA A 118 -4.65 10.92 -11.35
C ALA A 118 -4.83 9.47 -10.88
N MET A 119 -5.19 9.26 -9.61
CA MET A 119 -5.58 7.96 -9.08
C MET A 119 -6.82 7.42 -9.80
N LEU A 120 -7.90 8.20 -9.89
CA LEU A 120 -9.14 7.79 -10.57
C LEU A 120 -8.89 7.42 -12.04
N ASP A 121 -8.11 8.24 -12.75
CA ASP A 121 -7.71 7.99 -14.14
C ASP A 121 -6.90 6.69 -14.24
N THR A 122 -5.98 6.44 -13.29
CA THR A 122 -5.19 5.19 -13.24
C THR A 122 -6.06 3.98 -12.95
N VAL A 123 -6.99 4.04 -12.00
CA VAL A 123 -7.84 2.89 -11.68
C VAL A 123 -8.90 2.62 -12.75
N SER A 124 -9.26 3.62 -13.55
CA SER A 124 -10.27 3.49 -14.61
C SER A 124 -9.90 2.49 -15.72
N VAL A 125 -8.60 2.20 -15.90
CA VAL A 125 -8.13 1.23 -16.88
C VAL A 125 -8.34 -0.21 -16.43
N PHE A 126 -8.57 -0.43 -15.14
CA PHE A 126 -8.82 -1.75 -14.57
C PHE A 126 -10.31 -2.03 -14.56
N LYS A 127 -10.68 -3.23 -15.02
CA LYS A 127 -12.09 -3.68 -15.01
C LYS A 127 -12.67 -3.72 -13.59
N GLU A 128 -11.86 -4.18 -12.63
CA GLU A 128 -12.27 -4.41 -11.24
C GLU A 128 -11.14 -4.03 -10.29
N ILE A 129 -11.46 -3.31 -9.20
CA ILE A 129 -10.55 -3.08 -8.07
C ILE A 129 -10.97 -4.03 -6.96
N HIS A 130 -10.06 -4.93 -6.58
CA HIS A 130 -10.34 -6.04 -5.66
C HIS A 130 -10.19 -5.62 -4.20
N ALA A 131 -9.28 -4.69 -3.91
CA ALA A 131 -9.15 -4.08 -2.60
C ALA A 131 -8.66 -2.64 -2.71
N ILE A 132 -9.14 -1.80 -1.79
CA ILE A 132 -8.64 -0.44 -1.55
C ILE A 132 -8.04 -0.44 -0.14
N CYS A 133 -6.73 -0.57 -0.05
CA CYS A 133 -5.99 -0.61 1.21
C CYS A 133 -5.63 0.82 1.64
N ILE A 134 -6.26 1.30 2.72
CA ILE A 134 -5.98 2.62 3.32
C ILE A 134 -5.11 2.42 4.55
N LEU A 135 -3.87 2.90 4.51
CA LEU A 135 -2.89 2.69 5.57
C LEU A 135 -2.95 3.81 6.62
N LEU A 136 -2.76 3.42 7.88
CA LEU A 136 -2.69 4.27 9.08
C LEU A 136 -1.56 3.74 9.98
N LYS A 137 -0.87 4.58 10.76
CA LYS A 137 0.04 4.03 11.80
C LYS A 137 -0.80 3.68 13.02
N SER A 138 -0.55 2.53 13.65
CA SER A 138 -1.29 2.14 14.87
C SER A 138 -1.11 3.12 16.03
N THR A 139 0.02 3.83 16.04
CA THR A 139 0.38 4.84 17.04
C THR A 139 -0.31 6.18 16.81
N ASP A 140 -1.04 6.36 15.70
CA ASP A 140 -1.71 7.62 15.41
C ASP A 140 -2.86 7.84 16.41
N THR A 141 -2.82 8.96 17.11
CA THR A 141 -3.84 9.35 18.10
C THR A 141 -4.90 10.30 17.53
N LYS A 142 -4.73 10.71 16.27
CA LYS A 142 -5.67 11.54 15.49
C LYS A 142 -5.34 11.43 14.00
N LEU A 143 -6.36 11.64 13.16
CA LEU A 143 -6.13 11.96 11.74
C LEU A 143 -5.65 13.41 11.65
N THR A 144 -4.64 13.66 10.82
CA THR A 144 -4.28 15.04 10.47
C THR A 144 -5.46 15.69 9.72
N PRO A 145 -5.68 17.01 9.84
CA PRO A 145 -6.74 17.69 9.10
C PRO A 145 -6.65 17.44 7.59
N ASP A 146 -5.43 17.43 7.05
CA ASP A 146 -5.19 17.21 5.61
C ASP A 146 -5.55 15.78 5.20
N TYR A 147 -5.15 14.78 5.97
CA TYR A 147 -5.49 13.39 5.68
C TYR A 147 -6.99 13.13 5.81
N ARG A 148 -7.65 13.76 6.79
CA ARG A 148 -9.11 13.70 6.92
C ARG A 148 -9.81 14.25 5.67
N LEU A 149 -9.41 15.45 5.22
CA LEU A 149 -9.98 16.06 4.01
C LEU A 149 -9.73 15.21 2.77
N TYR A 150 -8.57 14.56 2.69
CA TYR A 150 -8.31 13.61 1.62
C TYR A 150 -9.24 12.40 1.67
N LEU A 151 -9.42 11.79 2.85
CA LEU A 151 -10.32 10.63 2.99
C LEU A 151 -11.76 11.03 2.65
N ASP A 152 -12.23 12.19 3.13
CA ASP A 152 -13.55 12.73 2.78
C ASP A 152 -13.70 12.87 1.26
N ALA A 153 -12.71 13.47 0.59
CA ALA A 153 -12.70 13.61 -0.85
C ALA A 153 -12.63 12.25 -1.57
N LEU A 154 -11.83 11.30 -1.08
CA LEU A 154 -11.73 9.96 -1.64
C LEU A 154 -13.10 9.26 -1.61
N PHE A 155 -13.74 9.19 -0.44
CA PHE A 155 -15.03 8.52 -0.30
C PHE A 155 -16.16 9.22 -1.07
N LEU A 156 -16.07 10.54 -1.27
CA LEU A 156 -17.00 11.27 -2.13
C LEU A 156 -16.92 10.84 -3.61
N HIS A 157 -15.72 10.48 -4.09
CA HIS A 157 -15.51 10.06 -5.49
C HIS A 157 -15.61 8.55 -5.69
N LEU A 158 -15.48 7.75 -4.63
CA LEU A 158 -15.64 6.31 -4.71
C LEU A 158 -17.11 5.94 -4.93
N HIS A 159 -17.37 5.09 -5.93
CA HIS A 159 -18.69 4.52 -6.12
C HIS A 159 -19.06 3.63 -4.93
N GLN A 160 -20.33 3.64 -4.51
CA GLN A 160 -20.83 2.86 -3.35
C GLN A 160 -20.46 1.36 -3.40
N ASN A 161 -20.38 0.79 -4.60
CA ASN A 161 -19.99 -0.62 -4.79
C ASN A 161 -18.51 -0.91 -4.47
N ALA A 162 -17.67 0.12 -4.35
CA ALA A 162 -16.26 -0.02 -3.98
C ALA A 162 -16.07 -0.08 -2.45
N ILE A 163 -17.04 0.40 -1.67
CA ILE A 163 -16.96 0.46 -0.20
C ILE A 163 -16.71 -0.91 0.44
N PRO A 164 -17.37 -2.02 0.03
CA PRO A 164 -17.08 -3.35 0.57
C PRO A 164 -15.65 -3.83 0.35
N ASN A 165 -14.93 -3.25 -0.62
CA ASN A 165 -13.56 -3.61 -0.95
C ASN A 165 -12.53 -2.73 -0.19
N VAL A 166 -12.98 -1.79 0.65
CA VAL A 166 -12.10 -0.94 1.45
C VAL A 166 -11.60 -1.70 2.67
N VAL A 167 -10.28 -1.70 2.86
CA VAL A 167 -9.59 -2.34 3.99
C VAL A 167 -8.66 -1.32 4.63
N PHE A 168 -8.81 -1.11 5.93
CA PHE A 168 -7.87 -0.30 6.70
C PHE A 168 -6.71 -1.16 7.19
N VAL A 169 -5.48 -0.71 6.97
CA VAL A 169 -4.26 -1.44 7.30
C VAL A 169 -3.43 -0.63 8.30
N PHE A 170 -3.21 -1.19 9.48
CA PHE A 170 -2.41 -0.53 10.52
C PHE A 170 -0.94 -0.93 10.41
N THR A 171 -0.07 0.07 10.26
CA THR A 171 1.39 -0.08 10.18
C THR A 171 2.06 0.41 11.45
N ASN A 172 3.39 0.27 11.54
CA ASN A 172 4.19 0.69 12.70
C ASN A 172 3.68 0.11 14.04
N SER A 173 3.10 -1.09 13.98
CA SER A 173 2.38 -1.69 15.09
C SER A 173 3.24 -2.44 16.10
N GLN A 174 4.57 -2.43 15.92
CA GLN A 174 5.49 -3.06 16.88
C GLN A 174 5.37 -2.44 18.28
N ALA A 175 5.21 -1.11 18.36
CA ALA A 175 5.06 -0.40 19.63
C ALA A 175 3.71 -0.67 20.32
N THR A 176 2.76 -1.25 19.59
CA THR A 176 1.40 -1.52 20.01
C THR A 176 1.10 -3.02 19.98
N ASP A 177 2.11 -3.89 20.14
CA ASP A 177 1.98 -5.36 20.13
C ASP A 177 1.17 -5.91 18.94
N PHE A 178 1.31 -5.29 17.77
CA PHE A 178 0.59 -5.60 16.54
C PHE A 178 -0.93 -5.42 16.62
N VAL A 179 -1.44 -4.68 17.60
CA VAL A 179 -2.83 -4.25 17.66
C VAL A 179 -2.99 -2.81 17.13
N PRO A 180 -4.15 -2.45 16.55
CA PRO A 180 -4.43 -1.09 16.08
C PRO A 180 -4.44 -0.01 17.17
N GLU A 181 -4.70 -0.39 18.43
CA GLU A 181 -4.75 0.46 19.62
C GLU A 181 -5.49 1.81 19.39
N ASN A 182 -4.78 2.94 19.49
CA ASN A 182 -5.35 4.29 19.41
C ASN A 182 -5.91 4.58 18.01
N ALA A 183 -5.27 4.07 16.96
CA ALA A 183 -5.68 4.33 15.60
C ALA A 183 -7.05 3.73 15.25
N GLU A 184 -7.44 2.62 15.90
CA GLU A 184 -8.80 2.05 15.73
C GLU A 184 -9.87 2.96 16.33
N VAL A 185 -9.61 3.57 17.50
CA VAL A 185 -10.54 4.53 18.12
C VAL A 185 -10.71 5.75 17.22
N VAL A 186 -9.61 6.27 16.70
CA VAL A 186 -9.59 7.40 15.77
C VAL A 186 -10.36 7.08 14.49
N LEU A 187 -10.13 5.90 13.91
CA LEU A 187 -10.82 5.45 12.70
C LEU A 187 -12.32 5.28 12.92
N LYS A 188 -12.74 4.67 14.03
CA LYS A 188 -14.16 4.50 14.40
C LYS A 188 -14.87 5.82 14.64
N ALA A 189 -14.16 6.84 15.12
CA ALA A 189 -14.72 8.18 15.29
C ALA A 189 -14.84 8.97 13.97
N TYR A 190 -14.10 8.56 12.95
CA TYR A 190 -14.15 9.15 11.61
C TYR A 190 -15.25 8.55 10.73
N LEU A 191 -15.43 7.23 10.77
CA LEU A 191 -16.45 6.48 10.02
C LEU A 191 -17.88 6.75 10.55
#